data_AF-A0A1K0J381-F1
#
_entry.id   AF-A0A1K0J381-F1
#
_cell.length_a   1.000
_cell.length_b   1.000
_cell.length_c   1.000
_cell.angle_alpha   90.00
_cell.angle_beta   90.00
_cell.angle_gamma   90.00
#
_symmetry.space_group_name_H-M   'P 1'
#
loop_
_entity.id
_entity.type
_entity.pdbx_description
1 polymer ?
#
loop_
_entity_poly.entity_id
_entity_poly.type
_entity_poly.pdbx_seq_one_letter_code
_entity_poly.pdbx_strand_id
1 'polypeptide(L)'
;MSYSFQVKAATKAKTKAAVEAEFEKVLVHQPIHARDKAAALGNANAVIDLLPEDDSNDISVSCNGYVSWYGSHGEDQMAVPLTGASVSCSAGFVNREQ
;
A
#
# COMPACT_ATOMS: atom_id res chain seq x y z
N MET A 1 4.15 14.24 0.59
CA MET A 1 4.72 13.09 -0.15
C MET A 1 3.61 12.07 -0.35
N SER A 2 3.48 11.52 -1.56
CA SER A 2 2.42 10.56 -1.89
C SER A 2 2.99 9.32 -2.57
N TYR A 3 2.37 8.17 -2.32
CA TYR A 3 2.64 6.92 -3.01
C TYR A 3 1.37 6.41 -3.70
N SER A 4 1.58 5.62 -4.75
CA SER A 4 0.52 4.85 -5.41
C SER A 4 1.15 3.64 -6.09
N PHE A 5 0.58 2.46 -5.88
CA PHE A 5 0.98 1.23 -6.56
C PHE A 5 -0.20 0.27 -6.70
N GLN A 6 -0.04 -0.70 -7.59
CA GLN A 6 -1.02 -1.76 -7.81
C GLN A 6 -0.30 -3.11 -7.84
N VAL A 7 -0.93 -4.12 -7.26
CA VAL A 7 -0.47 -5.51 -7.32
C VAL A 7 -1.59 -6.41 -7.83
N LYS A 8 -1.19 -7.54 -8.42
CA LYS A 8 -2.08 -8.62 -8.86
C LYS A 8 -1.48 -9.96 -8.45
N ALA A 9 -2.26 -10.82 -7.80
CA ALA A 9 -1.83 -12.18 -7.48
C ALA A 9 -3.00 -13.15 -7.29
N ALA A 10 -2.72 -14.44 -7.44
CA ALA A 10 -3.72 -15.51 -7.49
C ALA A 10 -4.38 -15.87 -6.15
N THR A 11 -3.77 -15.54 -5.01
CA THR A 11 -4.30 -15.92 -3.69
C THR A 11 -4.11 -14.78 -2.70
N LYS A 12 -4.95 -14.71 -1.66
CA LYS A 12 -4.82 -13.68 -0.61
C LYS A 12 -3.42 -13.62 -0.03
N ALA A 13 -2.82 -14.78 0.29
CA ALA A 13 -1.47 -14.85 0.85
C ALA A 13 -0.42 -14.24 -0.10
N LYS A 14 -0.48 -14.58 -1.40
CA LYS A 14 0.43 -14.00 -2.40
C LYS A 14 0.18 -12.51 -2.60
N THR A 15 -1.08 -12.07 -2.57
CA THR A 15 -1.45 -10.66 -2.71
C THR A 15 -0.92 -9.83 -1.54
N LYS A 16 -1.10 -10.28 -0.31
CA LYS A 16 -0.58 -9.59 0.89
C LYS A 16 0.95 -9.46 0.85
N ALA A 17 1.64 -10.55 0.47
CA ALA A 17 3.10 -10.51 0.30
C ALA A 17 3.53 -9.55 -0.82
N ALA A 18 2.79 -9.49 -1.93
CA ALA A 18 3.07 -8.55 -3.02
C ALA A 18 2.85 -7.09 -2.61
N VAL A 19 1.79 -6.79 -1.85
CA VAL A 19 1.56 -5.45 -1.29
C VAL A 19 2.72 -5.03 -0.39
N GLU A 20 3.18 -5.92 0.50
CA GLU A 20 4.31 -5.64 1.37
C GLU A 20 5.59 -5.35 0.57
N ALA A 21 5.90 -6.18 -0.44
CA ALA A 21 7.06 -5.99 -1.30
C ALA A 21 7.01 -4.68 -2.10
N GLU A 22 5.85 -4.27 -2.62
CA GLU A 22 5.72 -2.95 -3.28
C GLU A 22 5.88 -1.80 -2.29
N PHE A 23 5.34 -1.93 -1.07
CA PHE A 23 5.51 -0.89 -0.06
C PHE A 23 6.98 -0.75 0.38
N GLU A 24 7.74 -1.85 0.42
CA GLU A 24 9.18 -1.78 0.66
C GLU A 24 9.92 -0.97 -0.41
N LYS A 25 9.51 -1.08 -1.69
CA LYS A 25 10.04 -0.21 -2.76
C LYS A 25 9.68 1.26 -2.53
N VAL A 26 8.47 1.54 -2.04
CA VAL A 26 8.09 2.92 -1.64
C VAL A 26 9.05 3.44 -0.58
N LEU A 27 9.41 2.63 0.43
CA LEU A 27 10.33 3.05 1.49
C LEU A 27 11.75 3.36 1.00
N VAL A 28 12.23 2.66 -0.03
CA VAL A 28 13.54 2.93 -0.64
C VAL A 28 13.60 4.35 -1.21
N HIS A 29 12.50 4.82 -1.81
CA HIS A 29 12.44 6.14 -2.45
C HIS A 29 11.87 7.23 -1.55
N GLN A 30 11.01 6.86 -0.60
CA GLN A 30 10.24 7.75 0.24
C GLN A 30 10.25 7.23 1.69
N PRO A 31 11.38 7.34 2.41
CA PRO A 31 11.51 6.81 3.77
C PRO A 31 10.46 7.31 4.76
N ILE A 32 9.85 8.49 4.51
CA ILE A 32 8.80 9.07 5.36
C ILE A 32 7.59 8.15 5.51
N HIS A 33 7.34 7.30 4.52
CA HIS A 33 6.27 6.32 4.57
C HIS A 33 6.56 5.12 5.49
N ALA A 34 7.72 5.08 6.16
CA ALA A 34 7.91 4.17 7.29
C ALA A 34 6.90 4.44 8.41
N ARG A 35 6.41 5.69 8.51
CA ARG A 35 5.46 6.14 9.53
C ARG A 35 4.02 5.69 9.29
N ASP A 36 3.64 5.43 8.04
CA ASP A 36 2.30 4.96 7.67
C ASP A 36 2.27 3.52 7.11
N LYS A 37 3.44 2.86 6.96
CA LYS A 37 3.55 1.44 6.54
C LYS A 37 2.55 0.53 7.26
N ALA A 38 2.53 0.56 8.60
CA ALA A 38 1.67 -0.34 9.37
C ALA A 38 0.17 -0.11 9.08
N ALA A 39 -0.25 1.15 8.92
CA ALA A 39 -1.63 1.49 8.59
C ALA A 39 -1.98 1.08 7.14
N ALA A 40 -1.06 1.29 6.20
CA ALA A 40 -1.24 0.90 4.80
C ALA A 40 -1.36 -0.62 4.63
N LEU A 41 -0.46 -1.39 5.23
CA LEU A 41 -0.52 -2.85 5.19
C LEU A 41 -1.75 -3.39 5.92
N GLY A 42 -2.12 -2.79 7.06
CA GLY A 42 -3.35 -3.15 7.78
C GLY A 42 -4.61 -2.93 6.94
N ASN A 43 -4.72 -1.79 6.27
CA ASN A 43 -5.84 -1.46 5.38
C ASN A 43 -5.90 -2.43 4.18
N ALA A 44 -4.77 -2.63 3.49
CA ALA A 44 -4.69 -3.56 2.36
C ALA A 44 -5.09 -4.99 2.76
N ASN A 45 -4.58 -5.49 3.89
CA ASN A 45 -4.94 -6.80 4.41
C ASN A 45 -6.44 -6.91 4.70
N ALA A 46 -7.02 -5.89 5.35
CA ALA A 46 -8.44 -5.86 5.67
C ALA A 46 -9.31 -5.95 4.41
N VAL A 47 -9.03 -5.15 3.37
CA VAL A 47 -9.83 -5.19 2.13
C VAL A 47 -9.64 -6.47 1.33
N ILE A 48 -8.44 -7.08 1.36
CA ILE A 48 -8.19 -8.40 0.74
C ILE A 48 -8.99 -9.49 1.47
N ASP A 49 -9.07 -9.43 2.80
CA ASP A 49 -9.75 -10.44 3.62
C ASP A 49 -11.28 -10.40 3.47
N LEU A 50 -11.85 -9.30 2.97
CA LEU A 50 -13.27 -9.21 2.64
C LEU A 50 -13.66 -10.02 1.40
N LEU A 51 -12.71 -10.36 0.52
CA LEU A 51 -12.99 -11.16 -0.68
C LEU A 51 -13.15 -12.64 -0.32
N PRO A 52 -14.00 -13.41 -1.02
CA PRO A 52 -13.99 -14.86 -0.90
C PRO A 52 -12.69 -15.46 -1.46
N GLU A 53 -12.42 -16.74 -1.21
CA GLU A 53 -11.43 -17.47 -2.01
C GLU A 53 -12.02 -17.71 -3.40
N ASP A 54 -11.23 -17.50 -4.44
CA ASP A 54 -11.63 -17.72 -5.84
C ASP A 54 -10.42 -18.18 -6.65
N ASP A 55 -10.47 -19.44 -7.08
CA ASP A 55 -9.39 -20.04 -7.87
C ASP A 55 -9.42 -19.63 -9.35
N SER A 56 -10.48 -18.97 -9.82
CA SER A 56 -10.67 -18.57 -11.22
C SER A 56 -10.15 -17.16 -11.54
N ASN A 57 -10.07 -16.29 -10.52
CA ASN A 57 -9.67 -14.89 -10.68
C ASN A 57 -8.36 -14.59 -9.95
N ASP A 58 -7.68 -13.53 -10.38
CA ASP A 58 -6.64 -12.91 -9.57
C ASP A 58 -7.24 -11.80 -8.71
N ILE A 59 -6.62 -11.57 -7.55
CA ILE A 59 -6.94 -10.42 -6.70
C ILE A 59 -6.05 -9.27 -7.15
N SER A 60 -6.66 -8.18 -7.62
CA SER A 60 -6.02 -6.90 -7.88
C SER A 60 -6.21 -5.98 -6.69
N VAL A 61 -5.13 -5.35 -6.22
CA VAL A 61 -5.16 -4.39 -5.11
C VAL A 61 -4.47 -3.10 -5.53
N SER A 62 -5.15 -1.98 -5.30
CA SER A 62 -4.59 -0.65 -5.51
C SER A 62 -4.40 0.03 -4.16
N CYS A 63 -3.19 0.49 -3.87
CA CYS A 63 -2.85 1.20 -2.64
C CYS A 63 -2.37 2.60 -2.99
N ASN A 64 -2.90 3.60 -2.31
CA ASN A 64 -2.43 4.99 -2.44
C ASN A 64 -2.54 5.71 -1.10
N GLY A 65 -1.74 6.75 -0.95
CA GLY A 65 -1.72 7.52 0.26
C GLY A 65 -0.81 8.73 0.17
N TYR A 66 -0.87 9.56 1.19
CA TYR A 66 0.04 10.67 1.35
C TYR A 66 0.27 10.99 2.81
N VAL A 67 1.39 11.64 3.08
CA VAL A 67 1.66 12.36 4.32
C VAL A 67 2.13 13.77 4.00
N SER A 68 1.77 14.73 4.84
CA SER A 68 2.18 16.13 4.73
C SER A 68 2.88 16.58 6.01
N TRP A 69 3.77 17.55 5.90
CA TRP A 69 4.45 18.20 7.02
C TRP A 69 4.80 19.64 6.65
N TYR A 70 5.12 20.46 7.64
CA TYR A 70 5.71 21.77 7.41
C TYR A 70 7.22 21.62 7.26
N GLY A 71 7.81 22.26 6.24
CA GLY A 71 9.25 22.23 6.01
C GLY A 71 9.63 22.14 4.53
N SER A 72 10.91 22.37 4.25
CA SER A 72 11.47 22.28 2.89
C SER A 72 12.02 20.87 2.61
N HIS A 73 12.15 20.49 1.34
CA HIS A 73 12.85 19.24 1.00
C HIS A 73 14.33 19.33 1.43
N GLY A 74 14.75 18.44 2.34
CA GLY A 74 16.14 18.35 2.81
C GLY A 74 16.31 18.34 4.34
N GLU A 75 15.28 18.72 5.10
CA GLU A 75 15.23 18.45 6.53
C GLU A 75 15.13 16.94 6.80
N ASP A 76 15.58 16.49 7.97
CA ASP A 76 15.37 15.10 8.40
C ASP A 76 13.87 14.82 8.47
N GLN A 77 13.34 14.22 7.40
CA GLN A 77 11.93 13.95 7.24
C GLN A 77 11.43 12.99 8.34
N MET A 78 12.29 12.21 9.00
CA MET A 78 11.85 11.35 10.08
C MET A 78 11.56 12.15 11.37
N ALA A 79 12.18 13.31 11.53
CA ALA A 79 12.05 14.17 12.70
C ALA A 79 10.92 15.20 12.59
N VAL A 80 10.42 15.52 11.39
CA VAL A 80 9.36 16.54 11.20
C VAL A 80 8.00 16.04 11.68
N PRO A 81 7.18 16.86 12.37
CA PRO A 81 5.81 16.50 12.70
C PRO A 81 4.94 16.38 11.43
N LEU A 82 4.22 15.26 11.28
CA LEU A 82 3.22 15.13 10.23
C LEU A 82 2.00 15.99 10.56
N THR A 83 1.48 16.68 9.55
CA THR A 83 0.33 17.59 9.64
C THR A 83 -0.92 17.04 8.98
N GLY A 84 -0.78 15.95 8.23
CA GLY A 84 -1.86 15.31 7.50
C GLY A 84 -1.41 13.96 6.97
N ALA A 85 -2.36 13.03 6.85
CA ALA A 85 -2.14 11.72 6.30
C ALA A 85 -3.43 11.19 5.65
N SER A 86 -3.27 10.39 4.60
CA SER A 86 -4.32 9.59 4.00
C SER A 86 -3.75 8.25 3.58
N VAL A 87 -4.49 7.17 3.87
CA VAL A 87 -4.14 5.80 3.51
C VAL A 87 -5.39 5.13 2.96
N SER A 88 -5.32 4.66 1.72
CA SER A 88 -6.42 4.01 1.02
C SER A 88 -5.96 2.77 0.30
N CYS A 89 -6.73 1.69 0.44
CA CYS A 89 -6.55 0.45 -0.28
C CYS A 89 -7.90 -0.04 -0.79
N SER A 90 -7.92 -0.58 -2.00
CA SER A 90 -9.09 -1.27 -2.56
C SER A 90 -8.65 -2.58 -3.19
N ALA A 91 -9.49 -3.60 -3.05
CA ALA A 91 -9.26 -4.93 -3.61
C ALA A 91 -10.46 -5.37 -4.44
N GLY A 92 -10.21 -6.09 -5.53
CA GLY A 92 -11.25 -6.67 -6.37
C GLY A 92 -10.70 -7.80 -7.24
N PHE A 93 -11.61 -8.62 -7.76
CA PHE A 93 -11.25 -9.67 -8.71
C PHE A 93 -11.03 -9.10 -10.11
N VAL A 94 -10.03 -9.66 -10.78
CA VAL A 94 -9.79 -9.46 -12.21
C VAL A 94 -9.60 -10.83 -12.85
N ASN A 95 -10.05 -10.96 -14.10
CA ASN A 95 -9.88 -12.20 -14.85
C ASN A 95 -8.40 -12.58 -14.88
N ARG A 96 -8.10 -13.83 -14.54
CA ARG A 96 -6.77 -14.39 -14.73
C ARG A 96 -6.55 -14.52 -16.24
N GLU A 97 -5.64 -13.73 -16.80
CA GLU A 97 -5.24 -13.88 -18.20
C GLU A 97 -4.68 -15.29 -18.37
N GLN A 98 -5.20 -16.03 -19.36
CA GLN A 98 -4.78 -17.40 -19.68
C GLN A 98 -3.38 -17.43 -20.28
#